data_AF-A0A437MS51-F1
#
_entry.id   AF-A0A437MS51-F1
#
_cell.length_a   1.000
_cell.length_b   1.000
_cell.length_c   1.000
_cell.angle_alpha   90.00
_cell.angle_beta   90.00
_cell.angle_gamma   90.00
#
_symmetry.space_group_name_H-M   'P 1'
#
loop_
_entity.id
_entity.type
_entity.pdbx_description
1 polymer ?
#
loop_
_entity_poly.entity_id
_entity_poly.type
_entity_poly.pdbx_seq_one_letter_code
_entity_poly.pdbx_strand_id
1 'polypeptide(L)' 'MRHDPASAAVVVMLRGLKMYGMAQAVGDLIEQGAPAFDAAVPMLSQLLKAEMAERE' A
#
# COMPACT_ATOMS: atom_id res chain seq x y z
N MET A 1 13.12 8.58 -9.42
CA MET A 1 12.06 9.15 -8.58
C MET A 1 12.32 8.70 -7.16
N ARG A 2 12.28 9.60 -6.17
CA ARG A 2 12.50 9.20 -4.76
C ARG A 2 11.21 8.54 -4.28
N HIS A 3 11.23 7.21 -4.11
CA HIS A 3 10.07 6.47 -3.63
C HIS A 3 9.69 6.97 -2.23
N ASP A 4 8.40 7.29 -2.04
CA ASP A 4 7.88 7.67 -0.74
C ASP A 4 7.82 6.42 0.18
N PRO A 5 8.37 6.48 1.41
CA PRO A 5 8.39 5.34 2.30
C PRO A 5 7.00 4.88 2.76
N ALA A 6 5.98 5.74 2.77
CA ALA A 6 4.61 5.34 3.12
C ALA A 6 3.97 4.52 1.99
N SER A 7 4.22 4.87 0.73
CA SER A 7 3.78 4.07 -0.42
C SER A 7 4.37 2.65 -0.38
N ALA A 8 5.66 2.51 -0.05
CA ALA A 8 6.29 1.20 0.11
C ALA A 8 5.68 0.38 1.27
N ALA A 9 5.31 1.04 2.36
CA ALA A 9 4.67 0.38 3.51
C ALA A 9 3.32 -0.27 3.14
N VAL A 10 2.54 0.34 2.22
CA VAL A 10 1.27 -0.22 1.72
C VAL A 10 1.49 -1.60 1.09
N VAL A 11 2.55 -1.76 0.28
CA VAL A 11 2.90 -3.06 -0.34
C VAL A 11 3.24 -4.11 0.71
N VAL A 12 3.98 -3.73 1.75
CA VAL A 12 4.36 -4.64 2.85
C VAL A 12 3.13 -5.10 3.62
N MET A 13 2.23 -4.19 3.99
CA MET A 13 1.00 -4.52 4.72
C MET A 13 0.10 -5.46 3.90
N LEU A 14 -0.09 -5.18 2.60
CA LEU A 14 -0.86 -6.06 1.71
C LEU A 14 -0.26 -7.48 1.61
N ARG A 15 1.07 -7.62 1.58
CA ARG A 15 1.73 -8.92 1.62
C ARG A 15 1.52 -9.64 2.95
N GLY A 16 1.55 -8.92 4.07
CA GLY A 16 1.22 -9.46 5.39
C GLY A 16 -0.21 -10.01 5.45
N LEU A 17 -1.15 -9.34 4.78
CA LEU A 17 -2.54 -9.77 4.64
C LEU A 17 -2.77 -10.86 3.57
N LYS A 18 -1.69 -11.37 2.95
CA LYS A 18 -1.70 -12.34 1.83
C LYS A 18 -2.39 -11.85 0.55
N MET A 19 -2.55 -10.54 0.38
CA MET A 19 -3.16 -9.90 -0.79
C MET A 19 -2.12 -9.66 -1.90
N TYR A 20 -1.46 -10.73 -2.37
CA TYR A 20 -0.29 -10.61 -3.25
C TYR A 20 -0.58 -9.93 -4.59
N GLY A 21 -1.75 -10.19 -5.20
CA GLY A 21 -2.14 -9.53 -6.46
C GLY A 21 -2.34 -8.02 -6.29
N MET A 22 -2.92 -7.59 -5.16
CA MET A 22 -3.06 -6.16 -4.84
C MET A 22 -1.71 -5.53 -4.53
N ALA A 23 -0.84 -6.24 -3.80
CA ALA A 23 0.51 -5.77 -3.51
C ALA A 23 1.33 -5.56 -4.79
N GLN A 24 1.15 -6.41 -5.80
CA GLN A 24 1.76 -6.22 -7.12
C GLN A 24 1.18 -5.01 -7.83
N ALA A 25 -0.16 -4.91 -7.95
CA ALA A 25 -0.81 -3.80 -8.63
C ALA A 25 -0.44 -2.43 -8.01
N VAL A 26 -0.34 -2.35 -6.67
CA VAL A 26 0.14 -1.16 -5.98
C VAL A 26 1.60 -0.86 -6.29
N GLY A 27 2.47 -1.87 -6.38
CA GLY A 27 3.85 -1.71 -6.84
C GLY A 27 3.93 -1.06 -8.22
N ASP A 28 3.11 -1.53 -9.17
CA ASP A 28 3.05 -0.98 -10.52
C ASP A 28 2.58 0.50 -10.51
N LEU A 29 1.62 0.86 -9.65
CA LEU A 29 1.16 2.25 -9.49
C LEU A 29 2.26 3.16 -8.90
N ILE A 30 3.08 2.64 -7.99
CA ILE A 30 4.21 3.35 -7.40
C ILE A 30 5.29 3.62 -8.45
N GLU A 31 5.62 2.62 -9.28
CA GLU A 31 6.61 2.77 -10.36
C GLU A 31 6.15 3.78 -11.41
N GLN A 32 4.85 3.81 -11.71
CA GLN A 32 4.23 4.79 -12.61
C GLN A 32 4.16 6.20 -12.01
N GLY A 33 4.32 6.36 -10.69
CA GLY A 33 4.12 7.64 -10.00
C GLY A 33 2.68 8.13 -10.09
N ALA A 34 1.71 7.23 -9.93
CA ALA A 34 0.30 7.54 -10.14
C ALA A 34 -0.22 8.55 -9.08
N PRO A 35 -0.61 9.78 -9.47
CA PRO A 35 -0.96 10.84 -8.50
C PRO A 35 -2.20 10.53 -7.68
N ALA A 36 -3.15 9.77 -8.25
CA ALA A 36 -4.34 9.32 -7.53
C ALA A 36 -3.98 8.30 -6.43
N PHE A 37 -2.99 7.45 -6.68
CA PHE A 37 -2.51 6.51 -5.67
C PHE A 37 -1.80 7.27 -4.54
N ASP A 38 -0.89 8.19 -4.86
CA ASP A 38 -0.19 9.00 -3.85
C ASP A 38 -1.15 9.75 -2.93
N ALA A 39 -2.22 10.33 -3.51
CA ALA A 39 -3.28 10.98 -2.74
C ALA A 39 -4.07 10.00 -1.85
N ALA A 40 -4.18 8.73 -2.24
CA ALA A 40 -4.89 7.70 -1.49
C ALA A 40 -4.05 7.01 -0.41
N VAL A 41 -2.71 7.11 -0.45
CA VAL A 41 -1.78 6.46 0.50
C VAL A 41 -2.16 6.69 1.97
N PRO A 42 -2.52 7.90 2.44
CA PRO A 42 -2.88 8.11 3.84
C PRO A 42 -4.10 7.28 4.26
N MET A 43 -5.14 7.21 3.42
CA MET A 43 -6.37 6.47 3.72
C MET A 43 -6.15 4.96 3.65
N LEU A 44 -5.46 4.48 2.61
CA LEU A 44 -5.11 3.06 2.47
C LEU A 44 -4.26 2.58 3.67
N SER A 45 -3.32 3.40 4.12
CA SER A 45 -2.47 3.07 5.27
C SER A 45 -3.28 2.89 6.56
N GLN A 46 -4.32 3.71 6.79
CA GLN A 46 -5.17 3.57 7.98
C GLN A 46 -6.03 2.30 7.90
N LEU A 47 -6.67 2.06 6.75
CA LEU A 47 -7.52 0.88 6.55
C LEU A 47 -6.73 -0.42 6.69
N LEU A 48 -5.53 -0.49 6.10
CA LEU A 48 -4.68 -1.69 6.18
C LEU A 48 -4.17 -1.95 7.59
N LYS A 49 -3.83 -0.90 8.35
CA LYS A 49 -3.47 -1.05 9.78
C LYS A 49 -4.63 -1.58 10.60
N ALA A 50 -5.85 -1.07 10.38
CA ALA A 50 -7.05 -1.57 11.04
C ALA A 50 -7.30 -3.05 10.72
N GLU A 51 -7.26 -3.41 9.43
CA GLU A 51 -7.43 -4.80 8.98
C GLU A 51 -6.37 -5.74 9.55
N MET A 52 -5.11 -5.29 9.70
CA MET A 52 -4.07 -6.09 10.35
C MET A 52 -4.34 -6.27 11.84
N ALA A 53 -4.77 -5.21 12.55
CA ALA A 53 -5.06 -5.25 13.97
C ALA A 53 -6.25 -6.16 14.31
N GLU A 54 -7.25 -6.26 13.43
CA GLU A 54 -8.39 -7.19 13.61
C GLU A 54 -8.02 -8.67 13.45
N ARG A 55 -6.84 -8.97 12.88
CA ARG A 55 -6.36 -10.34 12.63
C ARG A 55 -5.38 -10.85 13.71
N GLU A 56 -4.94 -9.98 14.61
CA GLU A 56 -4.15 -10.34 15.80
C GLU A 56 -5.05 -10.89 16.92
#